data_AF-A0A2N4XFV4-F1
#
_entry.id   AF-A0A2N4XFV4-F1
#
_cell.length_a   1.000
_cell.length_b   1.000
_cell.length_c   1.000
_cell.angle_alpha   90.00
_cell.angle_beta   90.00
_cell.angle_gamma   90.00
#
_symmetry.space_group_name_H-M   'P 1'
#
loop_
_entity.id
_entity.type
_entity.pdbx_description
1 polymer ?
#
loop_
_entity_poly.entity_id
_entity_poly.type
_entity_poly.pdbx_seq_one_letter_code
_entity_poly.pdbx_strand_id
1 'polypeptide(L)'
;MLKDEQIFDILDGTATEAILQLHACEMKRSENYRAYFMEMKALHLDMLNMPLEKPSASFTESVMAAVPVSQPVVVVVRRKSWAARLPQVILGVLALVIITIIALAMIYAPGNSVNNIVAVPRMQELRDFLTGDFIRIVALLNLIVLLAVFDKKVLKPYFNERKVTLG
;
A
#
# COMPACT_ATOMS: atom_id res chain seq x y z
N MET A 1 -31.35 54.46 -4.22
CA MET A 1 -31.32 53.65 -2.99
C MET A 1 -31.70 52.22 -3.31
N LEU A 2 -30.82 51.28 -2.95
CA LEU A 2 -31.06 49.84 -3.04
C LEU A 2 -32.09 49.41 -2.00
N LYS A 3 -32.84 48.34 -2.30
CA LYS A 3 -33.72 47.70 -1.32
C LYS A 3 -32.91 46.84 -0.36
N ASP A 4 -33.47 46.56 0.81
CA ASP A 4 -32.82 45.75 1.85
C ASP A 4 -32.48 44.33 1.36
N GLU A 5 -33.39 43.70 0.61
CA GLU A 5 -33.17 42.40 -0.06
C GLU A 5 -31.88 42.41 -0.91
N GLN A 6 -31.69 43.49 -1.69
CA GLN A 6 -30.52 43.62 -2.56
C GLN A 6 -29.25 43.89 -1.77
N ILE A 7 -29.35 44.47 -0.56
CA ILE A 7 -28.22 44.63 0.36
C ILE A 7 -27.81 43.27 0.93
N PHE A 8 -28.77 42.43 1.31
CA PHE A 8 -28.48 41.07 1.74
C PHE A 8 -27.91 40.21 0.61
N ASP A 9 -28.42 40.30 -0.62
CA ASP A 9 -27.83 39.61 -1.78
C ASP A 9 -26.35 40.01 -2.00
N ILE A 10 -26.00 41.28 -1.73
CA ILE A 10 -24.61 41.74 -1.80
C ILE A 10 -23.77 41.12 -0.68
N LEU A 11 -24.32 41.03 0.54
CA LEU A 11 -23.62 40.46 1.71
C LEU A 11 -23.45 38.93 1.59
N ASP A 12 -24.43 38.23 1.02
CA ASP A 12 -24.42 36.79 0.75
C ASP A 12 -23.58 36.42 -0.48
N GLY A 13 -23.19 37.41 -1.30
CA GLY A 13 -22.39 37.22 -2.51
C GLY A 13 -23.17 36.69 -3.71
N THR A 14 -24.51 36.75 -3.67
CA THR A 14 -25.43 36.30 -4.72
C THR A 14 -25.91 37.44 -5.63
N ALA A 15 -25.55 38.69 -5.32
CA ALA A 15 -25.96 39.86 -6.09
C ALA A 15 -25.45 39.86 -7.55
N THR A 16 -26.34 40.24 -8.46
CA THR A 16 -26.03 40.46 -9.88
C THR A 16 -25.04 41.62 -10.06
N GLU A 17 -24.21 41.57 -11.11
CA GLU A 17 -23.22 42.62 -11.43
C GLU A 17 -23.81 44.03 -11.51
N ALA A 18 -25.03 44.19 -12.03
CA ALA A 18 -25.73 45.47 -12.08
C ALA A 18 -25.99 46.08 -10.68
N ILE A 19 -26.30 45.22 -9.70
CA ILE A 19 -26.55 45.61 -8.31
C ILE A 19 -25.23 46.01 -7.63
N LEU A 20 -24.15 45.27 -7.89
CA LEU A 20 -22.81 45.58 -7.38
C LEU A 20 -22.29 46.93 -7.89
N GLN A 21 -22.55 47.27 -9.16
CA GLN A 21 -22.19 48.58 -9.72
C GLN A 21 -22.98 49.72 -9.07
N LEU A 22 -24.29 49.53 -8.85
CA LEU A 22 -25.11 50.50 -8.14
C LEU A 22 -24.66 50.68 -6.68
N HIS A 23 -24.33 49.60 -5.99
CA HIS A 23 -23.76 49.63 -4.64
C HIS A 23 -22.45 50.42 -4.61
N ALA A 24 -21.52 50.17 -5.53
CA ALA A 24 -20.27 50.89 -5.61
C ALA A 24 -20.45 52.40 -5.87
N CYS A 25 -21.48 52.76 -6.65
CA CYS A 25 -21.84 54.16 -6.89
C CYS A 25 -22.42 54.83 -5.63
N GLU A 26 -23.40 54.18 -4.98
CA GLU A 26 -24.05 54.70 -3.77
C GLU A 26 -23.08 54.79 -2.58
N MET A 27 -22.15 53.84 -2.42
CA MET A 27 -21.09 53.87 -1.40
C MET A 27 -20.15 55.07 -1.51
N LYS A 28 -19.95 55.57 -2.74
CA LYS A 28 -19.11 56.76 -3.00
C LYS A 28 -19.91 58.05 -2.89
N ARG A 29 -21.19 58.02 -3.25
CA ARG A 29 -22.02 59.23 -3.39
C ARG A 29 -22.73 59.63 -2.10
N SER A 30 -23.12 58.67 -1.26
CA SER A 30 -24.00 58.91 -0.12
C SER A 30 -23.41 58.37 1.17
N GLU A 31 -23.07 59.28 2.08
CA GLU A 31 -22.61 58.91 3.41
C GLU A 31 -23.69 58.22 4.25
N ASN A 32 -24.96 58.63 4.09
CA ASN A 32 -26.10 58.00 4.75
C ASN A 32 -26.27 56.54 4.32
N TYR A 33 -26.12 56.25 3.02
CA TYR A 33 -26.18 54.89 2.52
C TYR A 33 -25.03 54.04 3.08
N ARG A 34 -23.82 54.60 3.15
CA ARG A 34 -22.66 53.91 3.72
C ARG A 34 -22.87 53.54 5.19
N ALA A 35 -23.42 54.46 5.99
CA ALA A 35 -23.76 54.19 7.39
C ALA A 35 -24.81 53.07 7.51
N TYR A 36 -25.89 53.15 6.73
CA TYR A 36 -26.95 52.14 6.69
C TYR A 36 -26.43 50.76 6.28
N PHE A 37 -25.58 50.70 5.25
CA PHE A 37 -24.96 49.45 4.81
C PHE A 37 -24.06 48.83 5.90
N MET A 38 -23.31 49.65 6.64
CA MET A 38 -22.48 49.16 7.75
C MET A 38 -23.32 48.59 8.89
N GLU A 39 -24.47 49.20 9.20
CA GLU A 39 -25.44 48.68 10.17
C GLU A 39 -26.01 47.34 9.73
N MET A 40 -26.46 47.24 8.47
CA MET A 40 -26.96 45.98 7.89
C MET A 40 -25.89 44.88 7.87
N LYS A 41 -24.64 45.25 7.57
CA LYS A 41 -23.51 44.32 7.62
C LYS A 41 -23.26 43.81 9.04
N ALA A 42 -23.36 44.67 10.05
CA ALA A 42 -23.19 44.26 11.44
C ALA A 42 -24.28 43.26 11.85
N LEU A 43 -25.55 43.55 11.50
CA LEU A 43 -26.68 42.65 11.77
C LEU A 43 -26.50 41.30 11.07
N HIS A 44 -26.08 41.29 9.81
CA HIS A 44 -25.79 40.07 9.07
C HIS A 44 -24.69 39.21 9.74
N LEU A 45 -23.61 39.83 10.21
CA LEU A 45 -22.55 39.12 10.95
C LEU A 45 -23.06 38.54 12.27
N ASP A 46 -23.92 39.26 12.99
CA ASP A 46 -24.52 38.76 14.23
C ASP A 46 -25.43 37.55 13.96
N MET A 47 -26.17 37.55 12.85
CA MET A 47 -26.97 36.40 12.42
C MET A 47 -26.10 35.19 12.05
N LEU A 48 -24.95 35.40 11.42
CA LEU A 48 -24.01 34.31 11.11
C LEU A 48 -23.41 33.65 12.37
N ASN A 49 -23.30 34.41 13.46
CA ASN A 49 -22.80 33.91 14.74
C ASN A 49 -23.88 33.21 15.58
N MET A 50 -25.14 33.21 15.14
CA MET A 50 -26.22 32.55 15.84
C MET A 50 -26.03 31.02 15.77
N PRO A 51 -26.20 30.28 16.87
CA PRO A 51 -26.07 28.83 16.85
C PRO A 51 -27.11 28.22 15.90
N LEU A 52 -26.63 27.66 14.80
CA LEU A 52 -27.46 26.95 13.83
C LEU A 52 -28.08 25.71 14.49
N GLU A 53 -29.35 25.45 14.18
CA GLU A 53 -30.00 24.21 14.58
C GLU A 53 -29.29 23.02 13.94
N LYS A 54 -29.14 21.94 14.71
CA LYS A 54 -28.52 20.72 14.19
C LYS A 54 -29.43 20.15 13.10
N PRO A 55 -28.90 19.84 11.90
CA PRO A 55 -29.69 19.19 10.87
C PRO A 55 -30.14 17.80 11.35
N SER A 56 -31.24 17.30 10.79
CA SER A 56 -31.69 15.95 11.08
C SER A 56 -30.66 14.91 10.66
N ALA A 57 -30.66 13.76 11.34
CA ALA A 57 -29.81 12.63 10.97
C ALA A 57 -30.05 12.20 9.51
N SER A 58 -31.32 12.19 9.06
CA SER A 58 -31.72 11.84 7.70
C SER A 58 -31.20 12.81 6.64
N PHE A 59 -31.09 14.11 6.95
CA PHE A 59 -30.49 15.09 6.05
C PHE A 59 -28.99 14.83 5.87
N THR A 60 -28.30 14.54 6.97
CA THR A 60 -26.85 14.27 6.95
C THR A 60 -26.54 13.02 6.11
N GLU A 61 -27.32 11.95 6.27
CA GLU A 61 -27.19 10.75 5.45
C GLU A 61 -27.46 11.02 3.97
N SER A 62 -28.49 11.81 3.65
CA SER A 62 -28.84 12.13 2.28
C SER A 62 -27.75 12.96 1.59
N VAL A 63 -27.16 13.93 2.29
CA VAL A 63 -26.05 14.74 1.78
C VAL A 63 -24.80 13.89 1.60
N MET A 64 -24.45 13.03 2.57
CA MET A 64 -23.28 12.14 2.46
C MET A 64 -23.43 11.13 1.32
N ALA A 65 -24.65 10.67 1.02
CA ALA A 65 -24.92 9.79 -0.11
C ALA A 65 -24.83 10.51 -1.47
N ALA A 66 -25.18 11.81 -1.52
CA ALA A 66 -25.15 12.62 -2.73
C ALA A 66 -23.75 13.15 -3.09
N VAL A 67 -22.84 13.23 -2.11
CA VAL A 67 -21.45 13.61 -2.37
C VAL A 67 -20.78 12.43 -3.10
N PRO A 68 -20.28 12.61 -4.33
CA PRO A 68 -19.51 11.58 -5.00
C PRO A 68 -18.25 11.35 -4.17
N VAL A 69 -18.24 10.26 -3.41
CA VAL A 69 -17.06 9.78 -2.70
C VAL A 69 -15.98 9.68 -3.74
N SER A 70 -15.03 10.62 -3.71
CA SER A 70 -13.82 10.56 -4.49
C SER A 70 -13.09 9.34 -3.95
N GLN A 71 -13.38 8.18 -4.53
CA GLN A 71 -12.78 6.94 -4.11
C GLN A 71 -11.27 7.20 -4.15
N PRO A 72 -10.54 7.04 -3.04
CA PRO A 72 -9.10 7.10 -3.12
C PRO A 72 -8.73 6.09 -4.19
N VAL A 73 -8.08 6.54 -5.27
CA VAL A 73 -7.58 5.66 -6.30
C VAL A 73 -6.58 4.78 -5.58
N VAL A 74 -7.03 3.62 -5.13
CA VAL A 74 -6.18 2.63 -4.49
C VAL A 74 -5.36 2.09 -5.63
N VAL A 75 -4.25 2.76 -5.93
CA VAL A 75 -3.27 2.29 -6.88
C VAL A 75 -2.73 1.04 -6.22
N VAL A 76 -3.27 -0.12 -6.60
CA VAL A 76 -2.74 -1.40 -6.19
C VAL A 76 -1.38 -1.47 -6.86
N VAL A 77 -0.35 -0.99 -6.16
CA VAL A 77 1.04 -1.07 -6.59
C VAL A 77 1.30 -2.57 -6.68
N ARG A 78 1.22 -3.09 -7.90
CA ARG A 78 1.42 -4.50 -8.23
C ARG A 78 2.87 -4.81 -7.88
N ARG A 79 3.14 -5.12 -6.61
CA ARG A 79 4.46 -5.51 -6.12
C ARG A 79 4.88 -6.67 -6.99
N LYS A 80 5.93 -6.45 -7.79
CA LYS A 80 6.55 -7.42 -8.72
C LYS A 80 6.69 -8.76 -7.99
N SER A 81 5.73 -9.67 -8.23
CA SER A 81 5.50 -10.78 -7.32
C SER A 81 6.57 -11.83 -7.55
N TRP A 82 7.54 -11.87 -6.64
CA TRP A 82 8.48 -12.98 -6.50
C TRP A 82 7.78 -14.33 -6.34
N ALA A 83 6.47 -14.33 -6.04
CA ALA A 83 5.59 -15.48 -6.04
C ALA A 83 5.62 -16.29 -7.35
N ALA A 84 5.78 -15.64 -8.51
CA ALA A 84 5.86 -16.35 -9.79
C ALA A 84 7.15 -17.16 -9.96
N ARG A 85 8.25 -16.74 -9.32
CA ARG A 85 9.56 -17.45 -9.35
C ARG A 85 9.72 -18.47 -8.22
N LEU A 86 8.81 -18.44 -7.25
CA LEU A 86 8.77 -19.32 -6.09
C LEU A 86 8.66 -20.82 -6.44
N PRO A 87 7.79 -21.25 -7.39
CA PRO A 87 7.75 -22.66 -7.79
C PRO A 87 9.06 -23.10 -8.46
N GLN A 88 9.72 -22.23 -9.22
CA GLN A 88 11.00 -22.56 -9.88
C GLN A 88 12.13 -22.76 -8.87
N VAL A 89 12.18 -21.95 -7.81
CA VAL A 89 13.17 -22.12 -6.72
C VAL A 89 12.91 -23.39 -5.92
N ILE A 90 11.64 -23.69 -5.58
CA ILE A 90 11.28 -24.92 -4.87
C ILE A 90 11.66 -26.15 -5.71
N LEU A 91 11.33 -26.13 -7.00
CA LEU A 91 11.67 -27.22 -7.92
C LEU A 91 13.19 -27.42 -8.02
N GLY A 92 13.97 -26.32 -8.07
CA GLY A 92 15.43 -26.38 -8.09
C GLY A 92 16.03 -26.98 -6.81
N VAL A 93 15.54 -26.58 -5.63
CA VAL A 93 15.99 -27.14 -4.35
C VAL A 93 15.60 -28.62 -4.24
N LEU A 94 14.37 -28.98 -4.63
CA LEU A 94 13.92 -30.37 -4.60
C LEU A 94 14.76 -31.26 -5.53
N ALA A 95 15.06 -30.78 -6.74
CA ALA A 95 15.91 -31.50 -7.68
C ALA A 95 17.32 -31.72 -7.11
N LEU A 96 17.91 -30.70 -6.48
CA LEU A 96 19.22 -30.82 -5.85
C LEU A 96 19.22 -31.82 -4.68
N VAL A 97 18.18 -31.81 -3.85
CA VAL A 97 18.00 -32.80 -2.78
C VAL A 97 17.89 -34.22 -3.35
N ILE A 98 17.09 -34.42 -4.40
CA ILE A 98 16.96 -35.75 -5.04
C ILE A 98 18.31 -36.22 -5.59
N ILE A 99 19.05 -35.35 -6.28
CA ILE A 99 20.38 -35.69 -6.82
C ILE A 99 21.35 -36.07 -5.70
N THR A 100 21.35 -35.33 -4.58
CA THR A 100 22.21 -35.65 -3.44
C THR A 100 21.84 -36.96 -2.76
N ILE A 101 20.54 -37.29 -2.64
CA ILE A 101 20.08 -38.58 -2.10
C ILE A 101 20.49 -39.73 -3.03
N ILE A 102 20.34 -39.58 -4.35
CA ILE A 102 20.75 -40.60 -5.32
C ILE A 102 22.27 -40.82 -5.28
N ALA A 103 23.05 -39.75 -5.22
CA ALA A 103 24.51 -39.84 -5.10
C ALA A 103 24.92 -40.55 -3.80
N LEU A 104 24.27 -40.23 -2.68
CA LEU A 104 24.50 -40.90 -1.41
C LEU A 104 24.11 -42.38 -1.46
N ALA A 105 22.98 -42.70 -2.09
CA ALA A 105 22.51 -44.07 -2.27
C ALA A 105 23.45 -44.90 -3.13
N MET A 106 24.05 -44.34 -4.19
CA MET A 106 25.07 -45.06 -4.97
C MET A 106 26.34 -45.38 -4.17
N ILE A 107 26.70 -44.53 -3.22
CA ILE A 107 27.92 -44.70 -2.41
C ILE A 107 27.69 -45.66 -1.23
N TYR A 108 26.50 -45.63 -0.62
CA TYR A 108 26.14 -46.42 0.55
C TYR A 108 25.28 -47.65 0.24
N ALA A 109 24.87 -47.88 -1.01
CA ALA A 109 24.21 -49.13 -1.38
C ALA A 109 25.13 -50.29 -0.99
N PRO A 110 24.70 -51.17 -0.05
CA PRO A 110 25.45 -52.38 0.23
C PRO A 110 25.46 -53.19 -1.05
N GLY A 111 26.61 -53.23 -1.72
CA GLY A 111 26.80 -54.10 -2.87
C GLY A 111 26.49 -55.52 -2.41
N ASN A 112 25.38 -56.07 -2.88
CA ASN A 112 25.16 -57.51 -2.81
C ASN A 112 26.37 -58.14 -3.45
N SER A 113 27.20 -58.75 -2.60
CA SER A 113 28.48 -59.32 -2.97
C SER A 113 28.21 -60.58 -3.77
N VAL A 114 28.06 -60.46 -5.08
CA VAL A 114 28.07 -61.61 -5.99
C VAL A 114 28.86 -61.25 -7.24
N ASN A 115 30.11 -61.73 -7.22
CA ASN A 115 30.93 -62.18 -8.34
C ASN A 115 31.52 -61.15 -9.31
N ASN A 116 32.85 -61.01 -9.21
CA ASN A 116 33.83 -60.85 -10.28
C ASN A 116 33.40 -60.04 -11.50
N ILE A 117 33.52 -58.72 -11.42
CA ILE A 117 33.66 -57.88 -12.61
C ILE A 117 34.89 -56.98 -12.40
N VAL A 118 35.83 -57.11 -13.32
CA VAL A 118 37.09 -56.38 -13.40
C VAL A 118 36.86 -54.89 -13.08
N ALA A 119 37.54 -54.40 -12.06
CA ALA A 119 37.54 -52.99 -11.69
C ALA A 119 38.07 -52.17 -12.89
N VAL A 120 37.19 -51.41 -13.53
CA VAL A 120 37.60 -50.38 -14.48
C VAL A 120 38.15 -49.23 -13.64
N PRO A 121 39.47 -48.92 -13.71
CA PRO A 121 40.10 -47.94 -12.80
C PRO A 121 39.49 -46.54 -12.91
N ARG A 122 38.82 -46.24 -14.02
CA ARG A 122 38.20 -44.94 -14.33
C ARG A 122 36.96 -44.62 -13.47
N MET A 123 36.25 -45.63 -12.97
CA MET A 123 35.08 -45.43 -12.09
C MET A 123 35.49 -45.17 -10.63
N GLN A 124 36.70 -45.58 -10.25
CA GLN A 124 37.22 -45.45 -8.90
C GLN A 124 37.71 -44.03 -8.63
N GLU A 125 38.35 -43.38 -9.62
CA GLU A 125 38.75 -41.96 -9.53
C GLU A 125 37.55 -41.00 -9.49
N LEU A 126 36.46 -41.30 -10.21
CA LEU A 126 35.23 -40.49 -10.14
C LEU A 126 34.55 -40.63 -8.78
N ARG A 127 34.56 -41.83 -8.19
CA ARG A 127 34.04 -42.08 -6.84
C ARG A 127 34.90 -41.41 -5.77
N ASP A 128 36.23 -41.39 -5.96
CA ASP A 128 37.15 -40.70 -5.07
C ASP A 128 37.10 -39.18 -5.25
N PHE A 129 36.79 -38.65 -6.44
CA PHE A 129 36.50 -37.22 -6.62
C PHE A 129 35.15 -36.80 -6.00
N LEU A 130 34.18 -37.71 -6.01
CA LEU A 130 32.90 -37.59 -5.31
C LEU A 130 32.97 -38.03 -3.83
N THR A 131 34.16 -38.20 -3.26
CA THR A 131 34.31 -38.55 -1.83
C THR A 131 33.72 -37.47 -0.92
N GLY A 132 33.56 -37.85 0.35
CA GLY A 132 32.78 -37.16 1.37
C GLY A 132 33.00 -35.65 1.48
N ASP A 133 34.15 -35.09 1.09
CA ASP A 133 34.38 -33.65 1.12
C ASP A 133 33.60 -32.89 0.04
N PHE A 134 33.44 -33.43 -1.17
CA PHE A 134 32.57 -32.83 -2.18
C PHE A 134 31.10 -32.86 -1.73
N ILE A 135 30.66 -33.99 -1.16
CA ILE A 135 29.31 -34.14 -0.62
C ILE A 135 29.09 -33.19 0.56
N ARG A 136 30.08 -33.01 1.44
CA ARG A 136 30.03 -32.06 2.55
C ARG A 136 29.93 -30.62 2.05
N ILE A 137 30.67 -30.25 1.01
CA ILE A 137 30.60 -28.92 0.40
C ILE A 137 29.22 -28.67 -0.22
N VAL A 138 28.69 -29.64 -0.98
CA VAL A 138 27.35 -29.54 -1.57
C VAL A 138 26.26 -29.50 -0.50
N ALA A 139 26.39 -30.29 0.56
CA ALA A 139 25.46 -30.28 1.69
C ALA A 139 25.52 -28.95 2.47
N LEU A 140 26.70 -28.39 2.69
CA LEU A 140 26.87 -27.05 3.28
C LEU A 140 26.25 -25.97 2.39
N LEU A 141 26.45 -26.05 1.09
CA LEU A 141 25.86 -25.10 0.15
C LEU A 141 24.33 -25.20 0.16
N ASN A 142 23.78 -26.41 0.21
CA ASN A 142 22.34 -26.64 0.33
C ASN A 142 21.79 -26.12 1.68
N LEU A 143 22.55 -26.30 2.78
CA LEU A 143 22.22 -25.76 4.10
C LEU A 143 22.21 -24.22 4.11
N ILE A 144 23.20 -23.58 3.47
CA ILE A 144 23.27 -22.12 3.34
C ILE A 144 22.07 -21.60 2.53
N VAL A 145 21.71 -22.28 1.45
CA VAL A 145 20.52 -21.93 0.65
C VAL A 145 19.24 -22.10 1.48
N LEU A 146 19.12 -23.19 2.23
CA LEU A 146 17.98 -23.42 3.14
C LEU A 146 17.89 -22.30 4.20
N LEU A 147 19.02 -21.93 4.81
CA LEU A 147 19.09 -20.87 5.81
C LEU A 147 18.73 -19.49 5.22
N ALA A 148 19.23 -19.17 4.03
CA ALA A 148 18.91 -17.93 3.33
C ALA A 148 17.43 -17.84 2.94
N VAL A 149 16.82 -18.97 2.56
CA VAL A 149 15.38 -19.06 2.31
C VAL A 149 14.60 -18.90 3.62
N PHE A 150 15.04 -19.55 4.71
CA PHE A 150 14.41 -19.46 6.03
C PHE A 150 14.45 -18.04 6.60
N ASP A 151 15.59 -17.35 6.52
CA ASP A 151 15.72 -15.96 6.96
C ASP A 151 14.78 -15.03 6.18
N LYS A 152 14.74 -15.18 4.85
CA LYS A 152 13.91 -14.33 4.01
C LYS A 152 12.40 -14.62 4.14
N LYS A 153 12.01 -15.86 4.43
CA LYS A 153 10.59 -16.28 4.49
C LYS A 153 9.99 -16.41 5.88
N VAL A 154 10.79 -16.67 6.90
CA VAL A 154 10.29 -16.84 8.28
C VAL A 154 10.65 -15.61 9.10
N LEU A 155 11.92 -15.20 9.12
CA LEU A 155 12.35 -14.07 9.95
C LEU A 155 11.78 -12.74 9.44
N LYS A 156 11.91 -12.43 8.14
CA LYS A 156 11.44 -11.13 7.61
C LYS A 156 9.94 -10.85 7.74
N PRO A 157 9.00 -11.77 7.44
CA PRO A 157 7.59 -11.51 7.70
C PRO A 157 7.27 -11.46 9.20
N TYR A 158 7.89 -12.32 10.02
CA TYR A 158 7.68 -12.34 11.47
C TYR A 158 8.11 -11.02 12.15
N PHE A 159 9.18 -10.37 11.67
CA PHE A 159 9.59 -9.06 12.17
C PHE A 159 8.83 -7.87 11.54
N ASN A 160 8.30 -8.02 10.32
CA ASN A 160 7.50 -6.96 9.70
C ASN A 160 6.08 -6.87 10.26
N GLU A 161 5.51 -7.98 10.73
CA GLU A 161 4.20 -8.00 11.41
C GLU A 161 4.23 -7.33 12.79
N ARG A 162 5.43 -7.17 13.39
CA ARG A 162 5.63 -6.45 14.66
C ARG A 162 5.97 -4.97 14.49
N LYS A 163 5.71 -4.35 13.34
CA LYS A 163 5.57 -2.89 13.29
C LYS A 163 4.22 -2.51 13.91
N VAL A 164 4.17 -2.63 15.24
CA VAL A 164 3.11 -2.13 16.10
C VAL A 164 2.99 -0.63 15.79
N THR A 165 1.85 -0.24 15.24
CA THR A 165 1.35 1.13 15.25
C THR A 165 1.33 1.59 16.70
N LEU A 166 2.34 2.37 17.11
CA LEU A 166 2.22 3.24 18.27
C LEU A 166 1.19 4.29 17.88
N GLY A 167 0.07 4.28 18.61
CA GLY A 167 -0.99 5.28 18.49
C GLY A 167 -0.52 6.67 18.89
#